data_AF-A0A819MUD2-F1
#
_entry.id   AF-A0A819MUD2-F1
#
_cell.length_a   1.000
_cell.length_b   1.000
_cell.length_c   1.000
_cell.angle_alpha   90.00
_cell.angle_beta   90.00
_cell.angle_gamma   90.00
#
_symmetry.space_group_name_H-M   'P 1'
#
loop_
_entity.id
_entity.type
_entity.pdbx_description
1 polymer ?
#
loop_
_entity_poly.entity_id
_entity_poly.type
_entity_poly.pdbx_seq_one_letter_code
_entity_poly.pdbx_strand_id
1 'polypeptide(L)'
;MNISIGFCYLQLISITYCVSVLMGAPLLTDMLRTLIFSIYIVLIGFTPIIISLKGNLKEIYNYVFQNEFSLIMSTSRKFFYMRNLVWGTIIGAWLGAIPIPLDWDRWWQQWPITCLVSSTIGASLSILVSYSWLWIRNRQKYNEDIE
;
A
#
# COMPACT_ATOMS: atom_id res chain seq x y z
N MET A 1 23.31 -7.04 -3.96
CA MET A 1 21.94 -6.87 -3.44
C MET A 1 22.04 -6.66 -1.94
N ASN A 2 21.47 -5.57 -1.40
CA ASN A 2 21.60 -5.25 0.04
C ASN A 2 20.84 -6.32 0.84
N ILE A 3 21.53 -7.11 1.68
CA ILE A 3 20.93 -8.20 2.47
C ILE A 3 19.74 -7.69 3.29
N SER A 4 19.85 -6.46 3.80
CA SER A 4 18.78 -5.74 4.52
C SER A 4 17.47 -5.64 3.74
N ILE A 5 17.53 -5.41 2.41
CA ILE A 5 16.33 -5.30 1.57
C ILE A 5 15.61 -6.64 1.48
N GLY A 6 16.33 -7.73 1.25
CA GLY A 6 15.75 -9.07 1.19
C GLY A 6 15.07 -9.45 2.51
N PHE A 7 15.71 -9.16 3.64
CA PHE A 7 15.14 -9.41 4.96
C PHE A 7 13.88 -8.56 5.22
N CYS A 8 13.89 -7.30 4.77
CA CYS A 8 12.73 -6.41 4.85
C CYS A 8 11.53 -6.94 4.05
N TYR A 9 11.75 -7.48 2.84
CA TYR A 9 10.68 -8.11 2.06
C TYR A 9 10.09 -9.31 2.80
N LEU A 10 10.94 -10.21 3.30
CA LEU A 10 10.48 -11.40 4.02
C LEU A 10 9.62 -11.03 5.24
N GLN A 11 10.07 -10.06 6.05
CA GLN A 11 9.31 -9.62 7.21
C GLN A 11 7.96 -8.99 6.84
N LEU A 12 7.93 -8.11 5.83
CA LEU A 12 6.68 -7.47 5.40
C LEU A 12 5.72 -8.50 4.81
N ILE A 13 6.20 -9.48 4.05
CA ILE A 13 5.37 -10.58 3.52
C ILE A 13 4.78 -11.42 4.67
N SER A 14 5.57 -11.73 5.69
CA SER A 14 5.08 -12.45 6.87
C SER A 14 4.02 -11.63 7.63
N ILE A 15 4.25 -10.32 7.81
CA ILE A 15 3.29 -9.43 8.47
C ILE A 15 2.00 -9.34 7.67
N THR A 16 2.05 -9.10 6.36
CA THR A 16 0.85 -8.99 5.51
C THR A 16 0.09 -10.31 5.45
N TYR A 17 0.77 -11.45 5.46
CA TYR A 17 0.14 -12.76 5.55
C TYR A 17 -0.63 -12.94 6.85
N CYS A 18 0.01 -12.67 7.99
CA CYS A 18 -0.64 -12.74 9.30
C CYS A 18 -1.84 -11.80 9.39
N VAL A 19 -1.70 -10.55 8.95
CA VAL A 19 -2.80 -9.57 8.94
C VAL A 19 -3.95 -10.04 8.05
N SER A 20 -3.65 -10.58 6.86
CA SER A 20 -4.68 -11.10 5.96
C SER A 20 -5.48 -12.24 6.59
N VAL A 21 -4.79 -13.17 7.25
CA VAL A 21 -5.45 -14.27 7.98
C VAL A 21 -6.31 -13.75 9.12
N LEU A 22 -5.81 -12.79 9.91
CA LEU A 22 -6.58 -12.15 10.98
C LEU A 22 -7.82 -11.40 10.46
N MET A 23 -7.77 -10.91 9.23
CA MET A 23 -8.90 -10.27 8.53
C MET A 23 -9.85 -11.28 7.86
N GLY A 24 -9.65 -12.59 8.05
CA GLY A 24 -10.53 -13.64 7.55
C GLY A 24 -10.04 -14.37 6.30
N ALA A 25 -8.79 -14.16 5.86
CA ALA A 25 -8.21 -14.94 4.77
C ALA A 25 -7.97 -16.41 5.17
N PRO A 26 -8.03 -17.35 4.22
CA PRO A 26 -7.73 -18.76 4.48
C PRO A 26 -6.28 -18.97 4.97
N LEU A 27 -6.12 -19.64 6.11
CA LEU A 27 -4.81 -19.99 6.67
C LEU A 27 -4.21 -21.24 6.00
N LEU A 28 -4.92 -22.37 6.05
CA LEU A 28 -4.40 -23.68 5.62
C LEU A 28 -5.04 -24.20 4.33
N THR A 29 -6.32 -23.94 4.09
CA THR A 29 -7.06 -24.47 2.94
C THR A 29 -6.53 -23.92 1.61
N ASP A 30 -6.11 -22.66 1.58
CA ASP A 30 -5.58 -21.98 0.41
C ASP A 30 -4.33 -21.15 0.75
N MET A 31 -3.39 -21.78 1.47
CA MET A 31 -2.15 -21.13 1.95
C MET A 31 -1.41 -20.40 0.81
N LEU A 32 -1.27 -21.05 -0.35
CA LEU A 32 -0.59 -20.49 -1.52
C LEU A 32 -1.27 -19.20 -2.01
N ARG A 33 -2.60 -19.14 -2.00
CA ARG A 33 -3.33 -17.94 -2.46
C ARG A 33 -3.10 -16.76 -1.53
N THR A 34 -3.16 -16.99 -0.21
CA THR A 34 -2.90 -15.96 0.80
C THR A 34 -1.43 -15.51 0.75
N LEU A 35 -0.49 -16.42 0.49
CA LEU A 35 0.93 -16.10 0.31
C LEU A 35 1.17 -15.27 -0.97
N ILE A 36 0.58 -15.67 -2.11
CA ILE A 36 0.65 -14.90 -3.36
C ILE A 36 0.08 -13.50 -3.17
N PHE A 37 -1.07 -13.37 -2.48
CA PHE A 37 -1.65 -12.08 -2.14
C PHE A 37 -0.73 -11.22 -1.28
N SER A 38 -0.10 -11.82 -0.27
CA SER A 38 0.82 -11.12 0.63
C SER A 38 2.06 -10.60 -0.10
N ILE A 39 2.63 -11.43 -0.99
CA ILE A 39 3.71 -11.03 -1.91
C ILE A 39 3.24 -9.88 -2.79
N TYR A 40 2.05 -10.00 -3.37
CA TYR A 40 1.49 -8.99 -4.27
C TYR A 40 1.38 -7.61 -3.61
N ILE A 41 0.80 -7.54 -2.40
CA ILE A 41 0.64 -6.30 -1.65
C ILE A 41 2.00 -5.66 -1.35
N VAL A 42 2.99 -6.45 -0.96
CA VAL A 42 4.34 -5.94 -0.68
C VAL A 42 5.01 -5.45 -1.97
N LEU A 43 4.86 -6.18 -3.07
CA LEU A 43 5.43 -5.79 -4.35
C LEU A 43 4.81 -4.51 -4.92
N ILE A 44 3.50 -4.33 -4.80
CA ILE A 44 2.81 -3.19 -5.38
C ILE A 44 2.86 -1.95 -4.48
N GLY A 45 2.64 -2.12 -3.17
CA GLY A 45 2.53 -1.01 -2.22
C GLY A 45 3.86 -0.61 -1.61
N PHE A 46 4.67 -1.59 -1.17
CA PHE A 46 5.84 -1.34 -0.31
C PHE A 46 7.18 -1.28 -1.06
N THR A 47 7.30 -1.87 -2.26
CA THR A 47 8.54 -1.84 -3.05
C THR A 47 9.22 -0.46 -3.14
N PRO A 48 8.54 0.63 -3.52
CA PRO A 48 9.23 1.91 -3.70
C PRO A 48 9.75 2.49 -2.37
N ILE A 49 9.05 2.26 -1.25
CA ILE A 49 9.51 2.73 0.06
C ILE A 49 10.66 1.85 0.61
N ILE A 50 10.61 0.53 0.38
CA ILE A 50 11.68 -0.40 0.75
C ILE A 50 12.99 -0.03 0.05
N ILE A 51 12.93 0.24 -1.26
CA ILE A 51 14.11 0.61 -2.05
C ILE A 51 14.64 1.97 -1.59
N SER A 52 13.76 2.95 -1.37
CA SER A 52 14.14 4.32 -0.99
C SER A 52 14.79 4.40 0.39
N LEU A 53 14.34 3.57 1.33
CA LEU A 53 14.85 3.50 2.71
C LEU A 53 15.86 2.35 2.92
N LYS A 54 16.37 1.76 1.83
CA LYS A 54 17.40 0.71 1.84
C LYS A 54 17.08 -0.49 2.75
N GLY A 55 15.79 -0.81 2.93
CA GLY A 55 15.33 -1.91 3.76
C GLY A 55 15.31 -1.66 5.28
N ASN A 56 15.40 -0.43 5.76
CA ASN A 56 15.23 -0.13 7.18
C ASN A 56 13.73 -0.15 7.58
N LEU A 57 13.29 -1.25 8.20
CA LEU A 57 11.90 -1.43 8.62
C LEU A 57 11.41 -0.40 9.63
N LYS A 58 12.25 0.06 10.55
CA LYS A 58 11.88 1.05 11.55
C LYS A 58 11.55 2.39 10.89
N GLU A 59 12.35 2.78 9.90
CA GLU A 59 12.08 3.98 9.11
C GLU A 59 10.82 3.82 8.26
N ILE A 60 10.62 2.67 7.60
CA ILE A 60 9.40 2.40 6.84
C ILE A 60 8.17 2.54 7.74
N TYR A 61 8.18 1.90 8.91
CA TYR A 61 7.10 1.99 9.88
C TYR A 61 6.83 3.44 10.27
N ASN A 62 7.88 4.19 10.65
CA ASN A 62 7.74 5.59 11.00
C ASN A 62 7.14 6.39 9.84
N TYR A 63 7.67 6.30 8.61
CA TYR A 63 7.15 7.07 7.49
C TYR A 63 5.71 6.69 7.07
N VAL A 64 5.34 5.42 7.18
CA VAL A 64 3.99 4.94 6.82
C VAL A 64 2.96 5.38 7.84
N PHE A 65 3.28 5.30 9.13
CA PHE A 65 2.35 5.56 10.24
C PHE A 65 2.57 6.91 10.95
N GLN A 66 3.44 7.78 10.44
CA GLN A 66 3.66 9.10 11.02
C GLN A 66 2.40 9.97 10.82
N ASN A 67 1.83 10.39 11.95
CA ASN A 67 0.59 11.16 12.01
C ASN A 67 0.76 12.61 11.51
N GLU A 68 1.99 13.13 11.53
CA GLU A 68 2.26 14.51 11.14
C GLU A 68 2.37 14.66 9.62
N PHE A 69 1.21 14.89 9.01
CA PHE A 69 1.08 15.13 7.57
C PHE A 69 1.96 16.29 7.08
N SER A 70 2.15 17.33 7.91
CA SER A 70 3.00 18.50 7.63
C SER A 70 4.48 18.13 7.50
N LEU A 71 5.00 17.27 8.38
CA LEU A 71 6.39 16.80 8.33
C LEU A 71 6.65 15.98 7.07
N ILE A 72 5.73 15.09 6.71
CA ILE A 72 5.89 14.22 5.53
C ILE A 72 5.90 15.04 4.23
N MET A 73 5.12 16.12 4.18
CA MET A 73 5.12 17.06 3.06
C MET A 73 6.43 17.87 2.98
N SER A 74 7.04 18.18 4.13
CA SER A 74 8.31 18.91 4.22
C SER A 74 9.51 18.05 3.83
N THR A 75 9.50 16.75 4.15
CA THR A 75 10.66 15.86 3.93
C THR A 75 10.92 15.55 2.46
N SER A 76 9.89 15.27 1.64
CA SER A 76 9.99 15.20 0.17
C SER A 76 8.65 14.87 -0.51
N ARG A 77 8.38 15.46 -1.68
CA ARG A 77 7.29 15.03 -2.58
C ARG A 77 7.31 13.51 -2.85
N LYS A 78 8.51 12.92 -2.97
CA LYS A 78 8.69 11.48 -3.24
C LYS A 78 8.11 10.61 -2.12
N PHE A 79 8.41 10.94 -0.86
CA PHE A 79 7.91 10.20 0.30
C PHE A 79 6.40 10.31 0.45
N PHE A 80 5.82 11.46 0.11
CA PHE A 80 4.37 11.63 0.07
C PHE A 80 3.68 10.66 -0.89
N TYR A 81 4.18 10.54 -2.14
CA TYR A 81 3.65 9.57 -3.11
C TYR A 81 3.79 8.12 -2.61
N MET A 82 4.96 7.75 -2.08
CA MET A 82 5.22 6.39 -1.59
C MET A 82 4.32 6.01 -0.42
N ARG A 83 4.10 6.94 0.53
CA ARG A 83 3.20 6.71 1.66
C ARG A 83 1.76 6.51 1.20
N ASN A 84 1.27 7.39 0.33
CA ASN A 84 -0.10 7.29 -0.16
C ASN A 84 -0.29 6.04 -1.02
N LEU A 85 0.74 5.59 -1.74
CA LEU A 85 0.73 4.32 -2.47
C LEU A 85 0.48 3.14 -1.53
N VAL A 86 1.23 3.03 -0.42
CA VAL A 86 1.05 1.97 0.59
C VAL A 86 -0.39 1.97 1.11
N TRP A 87 -0.89 3.13 1.55
CA TRP A 87 -2.25 3.24 2.07
C TRP A 87 -3.32 2.96 1.02
N GLY A 88 -3.14 3.45 -0.21
CA GLY A 88 -4.03 3.19 -1.33
C GLY A 88 -4.14 1.70 -1.67
N THR A 89 -3.01 1.00 -1.68
CA THR A 89 -2.96 -0.45 -1.86
C THR A 89 -3.71 -1.17 -0.74
N ILE A 90 -3.45 -0.83 0.53
CA ILE A 90 -4.08 -1.49 1.69
C ILE A 90 -5.59 -1.25 1.73
N ILE A 91 -6.01 0.01 1.59
CA ILE A 91 -7.43 0.39 1.59
C ILE A 91 -8.14 -0.25 0.38
N GLY A 92 -7.51 -0.21 -0.80
CA GLY A 92 -8.02 -0.87 -1.99
C GLY A 92 -8.23 -2.36 -1.75
N ALA A 93 -7.22 -3.06 -1.24
CA ALA A 93 -7.31 -4.48 -0.91
C ALA A 93 -8.44 -4.79 0.07
N TRP A 94 -8.58 -3.98 1.13
CA TRP A 94 -9.64 -4.12 2.12
C TRP A 94 -11.04 -3.93 1.52
N LEU A 95 -11.23 -2.93 0.67
CA LEU A 95 -12.51 -2.74 -0.06
C LEU A 95 -12.82 -3.91 -0.99
N GLY A 96 -11.81 -4.57 -1.55
CA GLY A 96 -11.97 -5.77 -2.37
C GLY A 96 -12.41 -7.01 -1.60
N ALA A 97 -12.33 -6.99 -0.26
CA ALA A 97 -12.86 -8.07 0.56
C ALA A 97 -14.39 -7.98 0.72
N ILE A 98 -14.99 -6.79 0.52
CA ILE A 98 -16.44 -6.56 0.70
C ILE A 98 -17.31 -7.49 -0.19
N PRO A 99 -16.99 -7.74 -1.47
CA PRO A 99 -17.82 -8.58 -2.32
C PRO A 99 -17.73 -10.09 -2.03
N ILE A 100 -16.77 -10.55 -1.19
CA ILE A 100 -16.52 -11.97 -0.93
C ILE A 100 -17.68 -12.60 -0.14
N PRO A 101 -18.17 -12.02 0.98
CA PRO A 101 -19.26 -12.61 1.77
C PRO A 101 -20.63 -12.54 1.09
N LEU A 102 -20.77 -11.72 0.05
CA LEU A 102 -22.03 -11.56 -0.69
C LEU A 102 -22.29 -12.76 -1.63
N ASP A 103 -21.26 -13.57 -1.87
CA ASP A 103 -21.23 -14.88 -2.55
C ASP A 103 -22.36 -15.08 -3.57
N TRP A 104 -22.26 -14.37 -4.70
CA TRP A 104 -23.18 -14.50 -5.84
C TRP A 104 -22.81 -15.70 -6.73
N ASP A 105 -22.09 -16.69 -6.17
CA ASP A 105 -21.52 -17.85 -6.85
C ASP A 105 -20.73 -17.48 -8.12
N ARG A 106 -19.92 -16.40 -8.05
CA ARG A 106 -19.11 -15.96 -9.19
C ARG A 106 -17.64 -16.30 -9.00
N TRP A 107 -17.04 -16.83 -10.07
CA TRP A 107 -15.62 -17.16 -10.12
C TRP A 107 -14.70 -15.97 -9.79
N TRP A 108 -15.14 -14.73 -10.08
CA TRP A 108 -14.37 -13.52 -9.77
C TRP A 108 -14.44 -13.08 -8.30
N GLN A 109 -15.41 -13.58 -7.51
CA GLN A 109 -15.52 -13.30 -6.06
C GLN A 109 -14.57 -14.15 -5.21
N GLN A 110 -13.91 -15.14 -5.81
CA GLN A 110 -13.02 -16.04 -5.10
C GLN A 110 -11.79 -15.32 -4.55
N TRP A 111 -11.39 -15.68 -3.33
CA TRP A 111 -10.14 -15.17 -2.74
C TRP A 111 -8.92 -15.58 -3.60
N PRO A 112 -7.97 -14.68 -3.89
CA PRO A 112 -7.87 -13.26 -3.52
C PRO A 112 -8.19 -12.32 -4.70
N ILE A 113 -8.95 -12.75 -5.71
CA ILE A 113 -9.07 -12.07 -7.02
C ILE A 113 -9.58 -10.64 -6.86
N THR A 114 -10.69 -10.46 -6.14
CA THR A 114 -11.27 -9.13 -5.90
C THR A 114 -10.30 -8.20 -5.17
N CYS A 115 -9.61 -8.71 -4.14
CA CYS A 115 -8.62 -7.96 -3.37
C CYS A 115 -7.40 -7.56 -4.20
N LEU A 116 -6.94 -8.42 -5.11
CA LEU A 116 -5.85 -8.09 -6.04
C LEU A 116 -6.27 -6.95 -6.96
N VAL A 117 -7.44 -7.06 -7.61
CA VAL A 117 -7.94 -6.04 -8.52
C VAL A 117 -8.17 -4.72 -7.78
N SER A 118 -8.85 -4.73 -6.64
CA SER A 118 -9.11 -3.51 -5.88
C SER A 118 -7.83 -2.89 -5.31
N SER A 119 -6.82 -3.69 -4.94
CA SER A 119 -5.52 -3.16 -4.48
C SER A 119 -4.76 -2.42 -5.58
N THR A 120 -4.82 -2.88 -6.84
CA THR A 120 -4.24 -2.16 -7.98
C THR A 120 -4.96 -0.86 -8.29
N ILE A 121 -6.29 -0.88 -8.23
CA ILE A 121 -7.12 0.30 -8.42
C ILE A 121 -6.82 1.31 -7.31
N GLY A 122 -6.78 0.87 -6.05
CA GLY A 122 -6.44 1.71 -4.90
C GLY A 122 -5.04 2.30 -5.00
N ALA A 123 -4.05 1.49 -5.40
CA ALA A 123 -2.69 1.97 -5.68
C ALA A 123 -2.68 3.06 -6.76
N SER A 124 -3.32 2.82 -7.90
CA SER A 124 -3.39 3.76 -9.03
C SER A 124 -4.11 5.07 -8.64
N LEU A 125 -5.26 4.95 -7.97
CA LEU A 125 -6.04 6.10 -7.50
C LEU A 125 -5.24 6.93 -6.50
N SER A 126 -4.49 6.31 -5.59
CA SER A 126 -3.69 7.04 -4.61
C SER A 126 -2.60 7.91 -5.25
N ILE A 127 -1.99 7.46 -6.35
CA ILE A 127 -1.02 8.24 -7.11
C ILE A 127 -1.72 9.44 -7.76
N LEU A 128 -2.88 9.23 -8.39
CA LEU A 128 -3.67 10.30 -8.99
C LEU A 128 -4.09 11.36 -7.96
N VAL A 129 -4.59 10.92 -6.81
CA VAL A 129 -4.94 11.81 -5.69
C VAL A 129 -3.71 12.59 -5.22
N SER A 130 -2.57 11.92 -5.06
CA SER A 130 -1.33 12.57 -4.62
C SER A 130 -0.85 13.63 -5.62
N TYR A 131 -0.95 13.34 -6.92
CA TYR A 131 -0.58 14.26 -7.98
C TYR A 131 -1.49 15.48 -8.01
N SER A 132 -2.81 15.27 -8.02
CA SER A 132 -3.81 16.33 -7.99
C SER A 132 -3.63 17.24 -6.77
N TRP A 133 -3.40 16.66 -5.59
CA TRP A 133 -3.17 17.40 -4.36
C TRP A 133 -1.93 18.31 -4.44
N LEU A 134 -0.80 17.76 -4.90
CA LEU A 134 0.45 18.51 -5.05
C LEU A 134 0.33 19.61 -6.11
N TRP A 135 -0.43 19.37 -7.18
CA TRP A 135 -0.71 20.38 -8.19
C TRP A 135 -1.51 21.56 -7.63
N ILE A 136 -2.62 21.30 -6.91
CA ILE A 136 -3.43 22.34 -6.28
C ILE A 136 -2.60 23.16 -5.30
N ARG A 137 -1.80 22.50 -4.46
CA ARG A 137 -0.93 23.16 -3.48
C ARG A 137 0.12 24.06 -4.14
N ASN A 138 0.78 23.57 -5.20
CA ASN A 138 1.78 24.38 -5.91
C ASN A 138 1.15 25.61 -6.55
N ARG A 139 -0.10 25.51 -7.02
CA ARG A 139 -0.85 26.64 -7.56
C ARG A 139 -1.17 27.69 -6.50
N GLN A 140 -1.55 27.27 -5.30
CA GLN A 140 -1.77 28.19 -4.17
C GLN A 140 -0.51 28.96 -3.81
N LYS A 141 0.61 28.25 -3.67
CA LYS A 141 1.91 28.87 -3.34
C LYS A 141 2.36 29.88 -4.40
N TYR A 142 2.19 29.56 -5.68
CA TYR A 142 2.51 30.48 -6.77
C TYR A 142 1.69 31.78 -6.72
N ASN A 143 0.42 31.70 -6.31
CA ASN A 143 -0.42 32.88 -6.17
C ASN A 143 0.01 33.75 -4.98
N GLU A 144 0.40 33.14 -3.86
CA GLU A 144 0.93 33.85 -2.69
C GLU A 144 2.26 34.57 -2.98
N ASP A 145 3.10 34.03 -3.86
CA ASP A 145 4.39 34.64 -4.22
C ASP A 145 4.25 35.86 -5.17
N ILE A 146 3.06 36.08 -5.76
CA ILE A 146 2.78 37.17 -6.71
C ILE A 146 2.12 38.39 -6.04
N GLU A 147 1.39 38.16 -4.94
CA GLU A 147 0.76 39.22 -4.13
C GLU A 147 1.77 39.91 -3.21
#